data_AF-A0A978T1F0-F1
#
_entry.id   AF-A0A978T1F0-F1
#
_cell.length_a   1.000
_cell.length_b   1.000
_cell.length_c   1.000
_cell.angle_alpha   90.00
_cell.angle_beta   90.00
_cell.angle_gamma   90.00
#
_symmetry.space_group_name_H-M   'P 1'
#
loop_
_entity.id
_entity.type
_entity.pdbx_description
1 polymer ?
#
loop_
_entity_poly.entity_id
_entity_poly.type
_entity_poly.pdbx_seq_one_letter_code
_entity_poly.pdbx_strand_id
1 'polypeptide(L)'
;MAVAIILGFVAIGVIFLLSRQLSKPIRKLAETATEFATGNMEVKAAEEGSWETVYLAQSFNHLVAEVKNLLAEKQKSLEVAENLAQMLQKQKQRIGKNLFILQGVVEEAAKGNLTVNAPLCEGEVGIVADFFNSIIESLRDIVLGVKESAIKVTQSPTRQQEEIKTLAADAIYQSEKIEEVFELVQQLNPSIQKIAENTTHVAKTASHAELLKPAKKPLKRQSTPFYI
;
A
#
# COMPACT_ATOMS: atom_id res chain seq x y z
N MET A 1 -86.63 -57.26 49.25
CA MET A 1 -86.19 -58.18 48.17
C MET A 1 -86.28 -57.50 46.80
N ALA A 2 -87.47 -57.22 46.25
CA ALA A 2 -87.63 -56.67 44.89
C ALA A 2 -86.92 -55.31 44.65
N VAL A 3 -87.02 -54.36 45.58
CA VAL A 3 -86.37 -53.04 45.45
C VAL A 3 -84.83 -53.17 45.41
N ALA A 4 -84.25 -54.07 46.21
CA ALA A 4 -82.80 -54.32 46.21
C ALA A 4 -82.32 -54.94 44.89
N ILE A 5 -83.13 -55.82 44.29
CA ILE A 5 -82.85 -56.41 42.98
C ILE A 5 -82.91 -55.35 41.88
N ILE A 6 -83.93 -54.49 41.89
CA ILE A 6 -84.09 -53.39 40.93
C ILE A 6 -82.93 -52.39 41.04
N LEU A 7 -82.56 -51.98 42.26
CA LEU A 7 -81.41 -51.10 42.50
C LEU A 7 -80.10 -51.73 42.02
N GLY A 8 -79.93 -53.05 42.19
CA GLY A 8 -78.79 -53.79 41.65
C GLY A 8 -78.72 -53.74 40.12
N PHE A 9 -79.85 -53.93 39.43
CA PHE A 9 -79.90 -53.83 37.96
C PHE A 9 -79.64 -52.40 37.45
N VAL A 10 -80.16 -51.38 38.14
CA VAL A 10 -79.87 -49.97 37.80
C VAL A 10 -78.39 -49.65 37.97
N ALA A 11 -77.77 -50.11 39.07
CA ALA A 11 -76.35 -49.90 39.30
C ALA A 11 -75.48 -50.55 38.22
N ILE A 12 -75.79 -51.79 37.80
CA ILE A 12 -75.10 -52.47 36.70
C ILE A 12 -75.28 -51.70 35.37
N GLY A 13 -76.49 -51.20 35.10
CA GLY A 13 -76.77 -50.39 33.92
C GLY A 13 -75.96 -49.09 33.89
N VAL A 14 -75.86 -48.38 35.02
CA VAL A 14 -75.05 -47.16 35.17
C VAL A 14 -73.56 -47.46 35.02
N ILE A 15 -73.04 -48.53 35.62
CA ILE A 15 -71.63 -48.95 35.46
C ILE A 15 -71.34 -49.29 34.00
N PHE A 16 -72.24 -50.01 33.33
CA PHE A 16 -72.08 -50.35 31.92
C PHE A 16 -72.10 -49.10 31.02
N LEU A 17 -72.97 -48.13 31.31
CA LEU A 17 -73.02 -46.84 30.62
C LEU A 17 -71.75 -46.02 30.85
N LEU A 18 -71.28 -45.87 32.10
CA LEU A 18 -70.05 -45.14 32.43
C LEU A 18 -68.81 -45.81 31.81
N SER A 19 -68.76 -47.14 31.82
CA SER A 19 -67.68 -47.89 31.16
C SER A 19 -67.65 -47.63 29.65
N ARG A 20 -68.82 -47.58 28.99
CA ARG A 20 -68.91 -47.33 27.54
C ARG A 20 -68.74 -45.86 27.15
N GLN A 21 -69.31 -44.92 27.89
CA GLN A 21 -69.33 -43.50 27.54
C GLN A 21 -68.10 -42.74 28.04
N LEU A 22 -67.43 -43.21 29.10
CA LEU A 22 -66.32 -42.49 29.73
C LEU A 22 -65.04 -43.33 29.76
N SER A 23 -65.06 -44.53 30.33
CA SER A 23 -63.82 -45.30 30.56
C SER A 23 -63.14 -45.76 29.27
N LYS A 24 -63.91 -46.19 28.26
CA LYS A 24 -63.35 -46.67 26.98
C LYS A 24 -62.68 -45.56 26.15
N PRO A 25 -63.33 -44.40 25.89
CA PRO A 25 -62.69 -43.29 25.18
C PRO A 25 -61.42 -42.77 25.87
N ILE A 26 -61.45 -42.61 27.20
CA ILE A 26 -60.28 -42.13 27.96
C ILE A 26 -59.12 -43.12 27.90
N ARG A 27 -59.39 -44.43 28.00
CA ARG A 27 -58.32 -45.44 27.89
C ARG A 27 -57.67 -45.43 26.51
N LYS A 28 -58.46 -45.35 25.44
CA LYS A 28 -57.93 -45.22 24.06
C LYS A 28 -57.08 -43.97 23.90
N LEU A 29 -57.54 -42.83 24.42
CA LEU A 29 -56.76 -41.60 24.39
C LEU A 29 -55.43 -41.73 25.14
N ALA A 30 -55.42 -42.39 26.31
CA ALA A 30 -54.19 -42.64 27.06
C ALA A 30 -53.22 -43.56 26.30
N GLU A 31 -53.73 -44.58 25.63
CA GLU A 31 -52.96 -45.45 24.72
C GLU A 31 -52.34 -44.60 23.58
N THR A 32 -53.14 -43.76 22.91
CA THR A 32 -52.68 -42.86 21.83
C THR A 32 -51.64 -41.83 22.32
N ALA A 33 -51.83 -41.28 23.51
CA ALA A 33 -50.87 -40.35 24.12
C ALA A 33 -49.54 -41.04 24.46
N THR A 34 -49.60 -42.32 24.87
CA THR A 34 -48.40 -43.12 25.11
C THR A 34 -47.67 -43.38 23.79
N GLU A 35 -48.38 -43.70 22.71
CA GLU A 35 -47.78 -43.86 21.37
C GLU A 35 -47.14 -42.56 20.86
N PHE A 36 -47.77 -41.41 21.10
CA PHE A 36 -47.17 -40.11 20.79
C PHE A 36 -45.88 -39.88 21.58
N ALA A 37 -45.89 -40.17 22.89
CA ALA A 37 -44.74 -40.00 23.78
C ALA A 37 -43.56 -40.92 23.43
N THR A 38 -43.81 -42.08 22.82
CA THR A 38 -42.76 -42.99 22.33
C THR A 38 -42.23 -42.63 20.94
N GLY A 39 -42.73 -41.54 20.33
CA GLY A 39 -42.20 -40.97 19.09
C GLY A 39 -43.07 -41.19 17.86
N ASN A 40 -44.23 -41.86 17.98
CA ASN A 40 -45.18 -41.96 16.86
C ASN A 40 -45.99 -40.66 16.75
N MET A 41 -45.50 -39.73 15.94
CA MET A 41 -46.15 -38.42 15.80
C MET A 41 -47.39 -38.46 14.89
N GLU A 42 -47.60 -39.52 14.10
CA GLU A 42 -48.75 -39.61 13.19
C GLU A 42 -50.06 -40.04 13.86
N VAL A 43 -50.03 -40.25 15.18
CA VAL A 43 -51.23 -40.62 15.93
C VAL A 43 -52.24 -39.47 16.02
N LYS A 44 -53.52 -39.86 16.03
CA LYS A 44 -54.65 -38.96 16.26
C LYS A 44 -55.60 -39.61 17.25
N ALA A 45 -55.98 -38.86 18.28
CA ALA A 45 -57.03 -39.29 19.18
C ALA A 45 -58.38 -39.25 18.45
N ALA A 46 -59.17 -40.31 18.61
CA ALA A 46 -60.53 -40.37 18.08
C ALA A 46 -61.45 -39.40 18.83
N GLU A 47 -62.15 -38.54 18.10
CA GLU A 47 -63.10 -37.55 18.64
C GLU A 47 -64.49 -38.18 18.84
N GLU A 48 -64.56 -39.22 19.68
CA GLU A 48 -65.77 -40.00 19.97
C GLU A 48 -66.08 -40.01 21.47
N GLY A 49 -67.36 -39.99 21.85
CA GLY A 49 -67.81 -40.12 23.24
C GLY A 49 -68.65 -38.94 23.72
N SER A 50 -68.56 -38.62 25.01
CA SER A 50 -69.19 -37.41 25.56
C SER A 50 -68.43 -36.15 25.12
N TRP A 51 -69.05 -34.99 25.29
CA TRP A 51 -68.46 -33.71 24.91
C TRP A 51 -67.11 -33.45 25.63
N GLU A 52 -66.96 -33.87 26.89
CA GLU A 52 -65.70 -33.75 27.64
C GLU A 52 -64.58 -34.60 27.02
N THR A 53 -64.90 -35.82 26.59
CA THR A 53 -63.93 -36.73 25.97
C THR A 53 -63.53 -36.27 24.57
N VAL A 54 -64.48 -35.73 23.81
CA VAL A 54 -64.23 -35.10 22.50
C VAL A 54 -63.33 -33.88 22.67
N TYR A 55 -63.61 -33.01 23.65
CA TYR A 55 -62.79 -31.84 23.93
C TYR A 55 -61.34 -32.20 24.30
N LEU A 56 -61.16 -33.26 25.09
CA LEU A 56 -59.82 -33.73 25.45
C LEU A 56 -59.07 -34.35 24.25
N ALA A 57 -59.75 -35.10 23.39
CA ALA A 57 -59.18 -35.62 22.15
C ALA A 57 -58.74 -34.49 21.20
N GLN A 58 -59.56 -33.45 21.04
CA GLN A 58 -59.22 -32.25 20.25
C GLN A 58 -58.02 -31.50 20.82
N SER A 59 -57.99 -31.29 22.14
CA SER A 59 -56.87 -30.63 22.82
C SER A 59 -55.57 -31.42 22.67
N PHE A 60 -55.63 -32.75 22.76
CA PHE A 60 -54.50 -33.63 22.48
C PHE A 60 -54.03 -33.53 21.04
N ASN A 61 -54.95 -33.60 20.06
CA ASN A 61 -54.61 -33.47 18.64
C ASN A 61 -53.96 -32.11 18.33
N HIS A 62 -54.41 -31.03 18.97
CA HIS A 62 -53.79 -29.70 18.86
C HIS A 62 -52.36 -29.69 19.42
N LEU A 63 -52.13 -30.30 20.60
CA LEU A 63 -50.78 -30.46 21.15
C LEU A 63 -49.85 -31.27 20.23
N VAL A 64 -50.36 -32.36 19.65
CA VAL A 64 -49.58 -33.17 18.68
C VAL A 64 -49.17 -32.32 17.47
N ALA A 65 -50.09 -31.53 16.93
CA ALA A 65 -49.81 -30.64 15.81
C ALA A 65 -48.77 -29.56 16.18
N GLU A 66 -48.88 -28.96 17.36
CA GLU A 66 -47.95 -27.94 17.84
C GLU A 66 -46.54 -28.50 18.04
N VAL A 67 -46.42 -29.67 18.69
CA VAL A 67 -45.14 -30.34 18.89
C VAL A 67 -44.51 -30.73 17.55
N LYS A 68 -45.29 -31.21 16.57
CA LYS A 68 -44.79 -31.46 15.22
C LYS A 68 -44.19 -30.21 14.59
N ASN A 69 -44.91 -29.09 14.67
CA ASN A 69 -44.45 -27.82 14.10
C ASN A 69 -43.15 -27.36 14.78
N LEU A 70 -43.09 -27.41 16.11
CA LEU A 70 -41.88 -27.07 16.88
C LEU A 70 -40.68 -27.95 16.52
N LEU A 71 -40.89 -29.25 16.32
CA LEU A 71 -39.83 -30.16 15.93
C LEU A 71 -39.36 -29.91 14.50
N ALA A 72 -40.28 -29.65 13.56
CA ALA A 72 -39.94 -29.28 12.19
C ALA A 72 -39.16 -27.95 12.14
N GLU A 73 -39.57 -26.96 12.91
CA GLU A 73 -38.85 -25.68 13.03
C GLU A 73 -37.47 -25.87 13.65
N LYS A 74 -37.37 -26.66 14.72
CA LYS A 74 -36.09 -26.99 15.36
C LYS A 74 -35.15 -27.70 14.39
N GLN A 75 -35.64 -28.67 13.61
CA GLN A 75 -34.83 -29.39 12.64
C GLN A 75 -34.29 -28.44 11.55
N LYS A 76 -35.15 -27.56 11.04
CA LYS A 76 -34.73 -26.53 10.07
C LYS A 76 -33.70 -25.57 10.66
N SER A 77 -33.88 -25.18 11.92
CA SER A 77 -32.94 -24.32 12.64
C SER A 77 -31.56 -24.99 12.81
N LEU A 78 -31.55 -26.29 13.15
CA LEU A 78 -30.31 -27.07 13.24
C LEU A 78 -29.60 -27.16 11.90
N GLU A 79 -30.31 -27.43 10.81
CA GLU A 79 -29.73 -27.49 9.47
C GLU A 79 -29.11 -26.14 9.05
N VAL A 80 -29.79 -25.02 9.32
CA VAL A 80 -29.25 -23.69 9.06
C VAL A 80 -28.02 -23.42 9.91
N ALA A 81 -28.05 -23.79 11.19
CA ALA A 81 -26.92 -23.61 12.11
C ALA A 81 -25.70 -24.43 11.68
N GLU A 82 -25.88 -25.68 11.26
CA GLU A 82 -24.82 -26.54 10.73
C GLU A 82 -24.21 -25.97 9.46
N ASN A 83 -25.03 -25.53 8.51
CA ASN A 83 -24.57 -24.90 7.27
C ASN A 83 -23.78 -23.62 7.55
N LEU A 84 -24.27 -22.76 8.45
CA LEU A 84 -23.59 -21.53 8.84
C LEU A 84 -22.27 -21.83 9.54
N ALA A 85 -22.23 -22.82 10.45
CA ALA A 85 -21.00 -23.24 11.11
C ALA A 85 -19.94 -23.74 10.11
N GLN A 86 -20.36 -24.52 9.11
CA GLN A 86 -19.46 -24.98 8.04
C GLN A 86 -18.94 -23.81 7.19
N MET A 87 -19.79 -22.84 6.83
CA MET A 87 -19.39 -21.64 6.09
C MET A 87 -18.37 -20.81 6.88
N LEU A 88 -18.64 -20.56 8.17
CA LEU A 88 -17.72 -19.85 9.05
C LEU A 88 -16.38 -20.58 9.19
N GLN A 89 -16.39 -21.89 9.32
CA GLN A 89 -15.15 -22.68 9.40
C GLN A 89 -14.34 -22.57 8.11
N LYS A 90 -14.98 -22.67 6.94
CA LYS A 90 -14.33 -22.48 5.63
C LYS A 90 -13.75 -21.07 5.49
N GLN A 91 -14.50 -20.04 5.90
CA GLN A 91 -14.04 -18.65 5.87
C GLN A 91 -12.82 -18.45 6.78
N LYS A 92 -12.87 -18.98 8.01
CA LYS A 92 -11.75 -18.94 8.96
C LYS A 92 -10.50 -19.62 8.39
N GLN A 93 -10.66 -20.80 7.77
CA GLN A 93 -9.54 -21.50 7.13
C GLN A 93 -8.96 -20.70 5.96
N ARG A 94 -9.81 -20.09 5.13
CA ARG A 94 -9.38 -19.23 4.01
C ARG A 94 -8.57 -18.04 4.50
N ILE A 95 -9.07 -17.33 5.52
CA ILE A 95 -8.36 -16.20 6.13
C ILE A 95 -7.03 -16.66 6.73
N GLY A 96 -7.02 -17.76 7.48
CA GLY A 96 -5.80 -18.31 8.07
C GLY A 96 -4.74 -18.65 7.03
N LYS A 97 -5.13 -19.26 5.90
CA LYS A 97 -4.21 -19.55 4.79
C LYS A 97 -3.67 -18.26 4.16
N ASN A 98 -4.52 -17.27 3.90
CA ASN A 98 -4.08 -16.01 3.32
C ASN A 98 -3.09 -15.28 4.24
N LEU A 99 -3.37 -15.26 5.55
CA LEU A 99 -2.48 -14.66 6.54
C LEU A 99 -1.13 -15.40 6.59
N PHE A 100 -1.13 -16.73 6.55
CA PHE A 100 0.11 -17.50 6.53
C PHE A 100 0.97 -17.19 5.30
N ILE A 101 0.37 -17.09 4.11
CA ILE A 101 1.10 -16.71 2.90
C ILE A 101 1.63 -15.28 3.02
N LEU A 102 0.80 -14.35 3.47
CA LEU A 102 1.20 -12.96 3.65
C LEU A 102 2.36 -12.84 4.65
N GLN A 103 2.32 -13.58 5.76
CA GLN A 103 3.41 -13.64 6.72
C GLN A 103 4.72 -14.09 6.05
N GLY A 104 4.70 -15.16 5.25
CA GLY A 104 5.89 -15.62 4.55
C GLY A 104 6.47 -14.58 3.59
N VAL A 105 5.62 -13.87 2.86
CA VAL A 105 6.04 -12.78 1.96
C VAL A 105 6.65 -11.62 2.76
N VAL A 106 6.05 -11.25 3.89
CA VAL A 106 6.57 -10.20 4.77
C VAL A 106 7.95 -10.59 5.35
N GLU A 107 8.13 -11.85 5.75
CA GLU A 107 9.41 -12.36 6.26
C GLU A 107 10.52 -12.30 5.19
N GLU A 108 10.22 -12.64 3.94
CA GLU A 108 11.19 -12.54 2.85
C GLU A 108 11.55 -11.08 2.52
N ALA A 109 10.55 -10.19 2.49
CA ALA A 109 10.80 -8.76 2.33
C ALA A 109 11.66 -8.19 3.47
N ALA A 110 11.42 -8.62 4.72
CA ALA A 110 12.19 -8.21 5.88
C ALA A 110 13.67 -8.65 5.80
N LYS A 111 13.97 -9.74 5.09
CA LYS A 111 15.34 -10.17 4.77
C LYS A 111 15.99 -9.34 3.64
N GLY A 112 15.28 -8.36 3.09
CA GLY A 112 15.75 -7.49 2.01
C GLY A 112 15.35 -7.96 0.61
N ASN A 113 14.57 -9.04 0.48
CA ASN A 113 14.06 -9.47 -0.81
C ASN A 113 12.84 -8.63 -1.24
N LEU A 114 13.10 -7.47 -1.85
CA LEU A 114 12.05 -6.56 -2.34
C LEU A 114 11.45 -6.97 -3.70
N THR A 115 11.71 -8.19 -4.20
CA THR A 115 11.06 -8.72 -5.42
C THR A 115 9.85 -9.59 -5.12
N VAL A 116 9.57 -9.86 -3.84
CA VAL A 116 8.37 -10.59 -3.42
C VAL A 116 7.12 -9.76 -3.62
N ASN A 117 5.98 -10.43 -3.81
CA ASN A 117 4.67 -9.80 -3.95
C ASN A 117 3.67 -10.55 -3.09
N ALA A 118 2.84 -9.82 -2.35
CA ALA A 118 1.71 -10.40 -1.65
C ALA A 118 0.65 -10.84 -2.68
N PRO A 119 0.06 -12.04 -2.54
CA PRO A 119 -0.92 -12.55 -3.50
C PRO A 119 -2.23 -11.76 -3.44
N LEU A 120 -2.93 -11.71 -4.59
CA LEU A 120 -4.28 -11.14 -4.66
C LEU A 120 -5.22 -11.96 -3.75
N CYS A 121 -5.73 -11.32 -2.71
CA CYS A 121 -6.66 -11.91 -1.77
C CYS A 121 -7.99 -11.15 -1.80
N GLU A 122 -9.09 -11.84 -1.54
CA GLU A 122 -10.39 -11.18 -1.36
C GLU A 122 -10.57 -10.69 0.08
N GLY A 123 -11.40 -9.65 0.25
CA GLY A 123 -11.77 -9.10 1.55
C GLY A 123 -10.66 -8.28 2.20
N GLU A 124 -10.71 -8.14 3.52
CA GLU A 124 -9.82 -7.24 4.28
C GLU A 124 -8.34 -7.61 4.15
N VAL A 125 -8.02 -8.91 4.03
CA VAL A 125 -6.63 -9.36 3.81
C VAL A 125 -6.09 -8.91 2.46
N GLY A 126 -6.96 -8.78 1.45
CA GLY A 126 -6.61 -8.21 0.14
C GLY A 126 -6.16 -6.77 0.24
N ILE A 127 -6.89 -5.95 1.00
CA ILE A 127 -6.56 -4.55 1.23
C ILE A 127 -5.18 -4.44 1.90
N VAL A 128 -4.90 -5.28 2.90
CA VAL A 128 -3.58 -5.32 3.56
C VAL A 128 -2.48 -5.75 2.58
N ALA A 129 -2.75 -6.70 1.70
CA ALA A 129 -1.79 -7.14 0.67
C ALA A 129 -1.47 -6.02 -0.33
N ASP A 130 -2.46 -5.23 -0.74
CA ASP A 130 -2.27 -4.08 -1.64
C ASP A 130 -1.42 -2.98 -1.00
N PHE A 131 -1.69 -2.66 0.27
CA PHE A 131 -0.86 -1.73 1.05
C PHE A 131 0.57 -2.24 1.19
N PHE A 132 0.74 -3.53 1.49
CA PHE A 132 2.05 -4.15 1.58
C PHE A 132 2.83 -4.02 0.27
N ASN A 133 2.21 -4.34 -0.87
CA ASN A 133 2.84 -4.23 -2.19
C ASN A 133 3.26 -2.78 -2.50
N SER A 134 2.44 -1.80 -2.14
CA SER A 134 2.75 -0.37 -2.30
C SER A 134 3.96 0.07 -1.45
N ILE A 135 4.08 -0.48 -0.23
CA ILE A 135 5.24 -0.25 0.64
C ILE A 135 6.50 -0.86 0.01
N ILE A 136 6.42 -2.10 -0.51
CA ILE A 136 7.55 -2.76 -1.16
C ILE A 136 8.03 -2.00 -2.41
N GLU A 137 7.09 -1.49 -3.21
CA GLU A 137 7.42 -0.65 -4.37
C GLU A 137 8.16 0.62 -3.93
N SER A 138 7.63 1.34 -2.93
CA SER A 138 8.27 2.54 -2.38
C SER A 138 9.67 2.26 -1.84
N LEU A 139 9.86 1.14 -1.15
CA LEU A 139 11.17 0.73 -0.64
C LEU A 139 12.14 0.38 -1.77
N ARG A 140 11.65 -0.23 -2.85
CA ARG A 140 12.46 -0.54 -4.03
C ARG A 140 12.99 0.74 -4.68
N ASP A 141 12.14 1.75 -4.82
CA ASP A 141 12.54 3.05 -5.36
C ASP A 141 13.61 3.73 -4.50
N ILE A 142 13.45 3.69 -3.17
CA ILE A 142 14.46 4.19 -2.23
C ILE A 142 15.79 3.45 -2.42
N VAL A 143 15.77 2.12 -2.48
CA VAL A 143 16.99 1.30 -2.67
C VAL A 143 17.66 1.59 -4.00
N LEU A 144 16.89 1.78 -5.07
CA LEU A 144 17.40 2.18 -6.38
C LEU A 144 18.07 3.56 -6.33
N GLY A 145 17.45 4.55 -5.66
CA GLY A 145 18.02 5.88 -5.47
C GLY A 145 19.30 5.88 -4.64
N VAL A 146 19.35 5.05 -3.58
CA VAL A 146 20.57 4.84 -2.77
C VAL A 146 21.67 4.21 -3.61
N LYS A 147 21.35 3.20 -4.42
CA LYS A 147 22.31 2.55 -5.33
C LYS A 147 22.87 3.54 -6.35
N GLU A 148 22.03 4.36 -6.96
CA GLU A 148 22.46 5.40 -7.91
C GLU A 148 23.39 6.42 -7.23
N SER A 149 23.03 6.86 -6.04
CA SER A 149 23.85 7.80 -5.24
C SER A 149 25.20 7.20 -4.88
N ALA A 150 25.24 5.92 -4.47
CA ALA A 150 26.49 5.21 -4.20
C ALA A 150 27.37 5.08 -5.46
N ILE A 151 26.78 4.85 -6.63
CA ILE A 151 27.50 4.86 -7.91
C ILE A 151 28.08 6.25 -8.20
N LYS A 152 27.30 7.32 -8.00
CA LYS A 152 27.80 8.70 -8.19
C LYS A 152 28.97 9.01 -7.24
N VAL A 153 28.86 8.63 -5.97
CA VAL A 153 29.93 8.83 -4.97
C VAL A 153 31.20 8.05 -5.33
N THR A 154 31.08 6.84 -5.87
CA THR A 154 32.24 6.03 -6.27
C THR A 154 32.87 6.49 -7.60
N GLN A 155 32.10 7.08 -8.51
CA GLN A 155 32.60 7.57 -9.81
C GLN A 155 33.14 9.01 -9.77
N SER A 156 32.64 9.85 -8.86
CA SER A 156 33.05 11.27 -8.78
C SER A 156 34.56 11.47 -8.57
N PRO A 157 35.27 10.68 -7.75
CA PRO A 157 36.72 10.80 -7.59
C PRO A 157 37.49 10.52 -8.88
N THR A 158 37.05 9.53 -9.67
CA THR A 158 37.69 9.21 -10.96
C THR A 158 37.55 10.37 -11.95
N ARG A 159 36.37 10.99 -12.00
CA ARG A 159 36.14 12.18 -12.83
C ARG A 159 36.97 13.37 -12.35
N GLN A 160 36.98 13.65 -11.05
CA GLN A 160 37.79 14.72 -10.47
C GLN A 160 39.29 14.51 -10.70
N GLN A 161 39.77 13.27 -10.67
CA GLN A 161 41.18 12.98 -10.95
C GLN A 161 41.58 13.37 -12.38
N GLU A 162 40.70 13.16 -13.36
CA GLU A 162 40.96 13.58 -14.74
C GLU A 162 40.93 15.11 -14.87
N GLU A 163 39.95 15.78 -14.26
CA GLU A 163 39.86 17.24 -14.23
C GLU A 163 41.10 17.88 -13.57
N ILE A 164 41.61 17.30 -12.48
CA ILE A 164 42.83 17.75 -11.79
C ILE A 164 44.07 17.56 -12.69
N LYS A 165 44.17 16.47 -13.45
CA LYS A 165 45.28 16.25 -14.40
C LYS A 165 45.27 17.29 -15.51
N THR A 166 44.11 17.58 -16.10
CA THR A 166 43.98 18.62 -17.13
C THR A 166 44.36 19.98 -16.55
N LEU A 167 43.84 20.32 -15.36
CA LEU A 167 44.18 21.58 -14.70
C LEU A 167 45.68 21.70 -14.40
N ALA A 168 46.32 20.62 -13.96
CA ALA A 168 47.76 20.61 -13.73
C ALA A 168 48.56 20.79 -15.03
N ALA A 169 48.13 20.15 -16.13
CA ALA A 169 48.75 20.34 -17.44
C ALA A 169 48.60 21.78 -17.95
N ASP A 170 47.40 22.36 -17.81
CA ASP A 170 47.13 23.75 -18.19
C ASP A 170 47.95 24.74 -17.36
N ALA A 171 48.11 24.49 -16.05
CA ALA A 171 48.93 25.32 -15.17
C ALA A 171 50.43 25.28 -15.55
N ILE A 172 50.94 24.11 -15.95
CA ILE A 172 52.32 23.98 -16.47
C ILE A 172 52.47 24.79 -17.76
N TYR A 173 51.56 24.60 -18.72
CA TYR A 173 51.56 25.33 -19.98
C TYR A 173 51.47 26.86 -19.76
N GLN A 174 50.65 27.29 -18.82
CA GLN A 174 50.53 28.70 -18.46
C GLN A 174 51.82 29.25 -17.83
N SER A 175 52.50 28.45 -17.01
CA SER A 175 53.81 28.84 -16.45
C SER A 175 54.86 29.05 -17.53
N GLU A 176 54.92 28.14 -18.51
CA GLU A 176 55.83 28.27 -19.67
C GLU A 176 55.57 29.56 -20.46
N LYS A 177 54.31 29.92 -20.66
CA LYS A 177 53.93 31.17 -21.34
C LYS A 177 54.30 32.41 -20.53
N ILE A 178 54.20 32.35 -19.21
CA ILE A 178 54.63 33.46 -18.33
C ILE A 178 56.15 33.65 -18.40
N GLU A 179 56.91 32.56 -18.46
CA GLU A 179 58.36 32.61 -18.62
C GLU A 179 58.77 33.21 -19.96
N GLU A 180 58.08 32.84 -21.05
CA GLU A 180 58.27 33.46 -22.38
C GLU A 180 57.99 34.98 -22.36
N VAL A 181 56.91 35.40 -21.71
CA VAL A 181 56.59 36.84 -21.54
C VAL A 181 57.65 37.53 -20.68
N PHE A 182 58.14 36.88 -19.63
CA PHE A 182 59.19 37.42 -18.78
C PHE A 182 60.50 37.63 -19.54
N GLU A 183 60.91 36.66 -20.36
CA GLU A 183 62.06 36.80 -21.27
C GLU A 183 61.87 37.95 -22.25
N LEU A 184 60.68 38.07 -22.86
CA LEU A 184 60.36 39.18 -23.75
C LEU A 184 60.48 40.54 -23.04
N VAL A 185 59.95 40.66 -21.82
CA VAL A 185 60.06 41.88 -21.01
C VAL A 185 61.52 42.18 -20.66
N GLN A 186 62.34 41.17 -20.34
CA GLN A 186 63.77 41.36 -20.12
C GLN A 186 64.49 41.85 -21.38
N GLN A 187 64.14 41.34 -22.57
CA GLN A 187 64.70 41.79 -23.85
C GLN A 187 64.24 43.20 -24.25
N LEU A 188 63.06 43.63 -23.80
CA LEU A 188 62.60 45.01 -23.99
C LEU A 188 63.41 46.01 -23.17
N ASN A 189 64.00 45.62 -22.04
CA ASN A 189 64.73 46.52 -21.16
C ASN A 189 65.97 47.17 -21.85
N PRO A 190 66.88 46.41 -22.52
CA PRO A 190 67.94 46.99 -23.35
C PRO A 190 67.41 47.85 -24.50
N SER A 191 66.29 47.48 -25.12
CA SER A 191 65.70 48.23 -26.23
C SER A 191 65.18 49.59 -25.77
N ILE A 192 64.53 49.67 -24.61
CA ILE A 192 64.11 50.93 -23.97
C ILE A 192 65.33 51.79 -23.63
N GLN A 193 66.40 51.21 -23.09
CA GLN A 193 67.65 51.93 -22.84
C GLN A 193 68.24 52.49 -24.15
N LYS A 194 68.31 51.68 -25.21
CA LYS A 194 68.78 52.11 -26.54
C LYS A 194 67.92 53.22 -27.14
N ILE A 195 66.60 53.15 -26.98
CA ILE A 195 65.67 54.20 -27.42
C ILE A 195 65.92 55.48 -26.62
N ALA A 196 66.10 55.39 -25.30
CA ALA A 196 66.42 56.53 -24.45
C ALA A 196 67.76 57.17 -24.87
N GLU A 197 68.81 56.38 -25.06
CA GLU A 197 70.11 56.84 -25.58
C GLU A 197 69.97 57.53 -26.94
N ASN A 198 69.32 56.89 -27.91
CA ASN A 198 69.08 57.49 -29.22
C ASN A 198 68.30 58.80 -29.11
N THR A 199 67.27 58.86 -28.26
CA THR A 199 66.47 60.08 -28.04
C THR A 199 67.34 61.20 -27.46
N THR A 200 68.22 60.90 -26.49
CA THR A 200 69.18 61.88 -25.97
C THR A 200 70.21 62.32 -27.01
N HIS A 201 70.68 61.41 -27.86
CA HIS A 201 71.61 61.70 -28.95
C HIS A 201 70.96 62.60 -30.01
N VAL A 202 69.72 62.29 -30.40
CA VAL A 202 68.91 63.12 -31.30
C VAL A 202 68.66 64.49 -30.71
N ALA A 203 68.28 64.58 -29.43
CA ALA A 203 68.11 65.86 -28.74
C ALA A 203 69.40 66.70 -28.72
N LYS A 204 70.56 66.09 -28.44
CA LYS A 204 71.87 66.75 -28.52
C LYS A 204 72.19 67.23 -29.93
N THR A 205 71.94 66.39 -30.94
CA THR A 205 72.22 66.72 -32.34
C THR A 205 71.30 67.82 -32.83
N ALA A 206 70.02 67.80 -32.43
CA ALA A 206 69.07 68.87 -32.69
C ALA A 206 69.49 70.18 -32.00
N SER A 207 69.90 70.17 -30.73
CA SER A 207 70.46 71.35 -30.06
C SER A 207 71.74 71.85 -30.73
N HIS A 208 72.63 70.96 -31.19
CA HIS A 208 73.84 71.34 -31.90
C HIS A 208 73.51 71.95 -33.28
N ALA A 209 72.56 71.37 -34.02
CA ALA A 209 72.06 71.91 -35.28
C ALA A 209 71.34 73.26 -35.10
N GLU A 210 70.66 73.45 -33.96
CA GLU A 210 70.02 74.72 -33.58
C GLU A 210 71.06 75.81 -33.28
N LEU A 211 72.19 75.44 -32.65
CA LEU A 211 73.35 76.34 -32.46
C LEU A 211 74.10 76.63 -33.77
N LEU A 212 74.02 75.74 -34.76
CA LEU A 212 74.61 75.89 -36.10
C LEU A 212 73.68 76.54 -37.13
N LYS A 213 72.43 76.89 -36.77
CA LYS A 213 71.58 77.71 -37.65
C LYS A 213 72.31 79.03 -37.90
N PRO A 214 72.62 79.39 -39.16
CA PRO A 214 73.30 80.65 -39.44
C PRO A 214 72.44 81.81 -38.91
N ALA A 215 73.06 82.72 -38.15
CA ALA A 215 72.46 84.01 -37.87
C ALA A 215 71.99 84.61 -39.20
N LYS A 216 70.69 84.89 -39.34
CA LYS A 216 70.14 85.60 -40.51
C LYS A 216 70.93 86.89 -40.71
N LYS A 217 71.89 86.92 -41.62
CA LYS A 217 72.55 88.16 -42.04
C LYS A 217 71.50 89.04 -42.72
N PRO A 218 71.40 90.33 -42.36
CA PRO A 218 70.43 91.24 -42.96
C PRO A 218 70.78 91.43 -44.44
N LEU A 219 69.76 91.39 -45.31
CA LEU A 219 69.85 91.80 -46.71
C LEU A 219 70.33 93.26 -46.76
N LYS A 220 71.63 93.50 -46.95
CA LYS A 220 72.15 94.82 -47.33
C LYS A 220 71.86 95.02 -48.81
N ARG A 221 70.96 95.97 -49.11
CA ARG A 221 70.80 96.56 -50.44
C ARG A 221 72.17 97.11 -50.89
N GLN A 222 72.68 96.61 -52.02
CA GLN A 222 73.69 97.32 -52.80
C GLN A 222 73.05 97.76 -54.11
N SER A 223 72.68 99.04 -54.11
CA SER A 223 72.54 99.91 -55.27
C SER A 223 73.89 100.16 -55.92
N THR A 224 73.97 100.14 -57.25
CA THR A 224 74.85 100.97 -58.12
C THR A 224 74.46 100.75 -59.60
N PRO A 225 74.79 101.67 -60.54
CA PRO A 225 73.77 102.34 -61.36
C PRO A 225 73.98 102.28 -62.90
N PHE A 226 73.03 102.89 -63.63
CA PHE A 226 73.09 103.42 -65.02
C PHE A 226 73.13 102.39 -66.17
N TYR A 227 72.62 102.60 -67.40
CA TYR A 227 72.05 103.71 -68.19
C TYR A 227 71.20 103.04 -69.32
N ILE A 228 69.94 103.42 -69.54
CA ILE A 228 69.32 104.05 -70.75
C ILE A 228 67.99 104.65 -70.27
#